data_AF-A0A4Y2U026-F1
#
_entry.id   AF-A0A4Y2U026-F1
#
_cell.length_a   1.000
_cell.length_b   1.000
_cell.length_c   1.000
_cell.angle_alpha   90.00
_cell.angle_beta   90.00
_cell.angle_gamma   90.00
#
_symmetry.space_group_name_H-M   'P 1'
#
loop_
_entity.id
_entity.type
_entity.pdbx_description
1 polymer ?
#
loop_
_entity_poly.entity_id
_entity_poly.type
_entity_poly.pdbx_seq_one_letter_code
_entity_poly.pdbx_strand_id
1 'polypeptide(L)'
;NIILYEYVPAFLEEEITPYSGYKPDVHPGISHVFQSAAFRFAHTMIPPGLYRRDGKCNFKDTPSGYPAIRLCSTWWNSEEILIESGVEELLMGMASQISEREDAVLCSDVRGTVVFIEHLEFI
;
A
#
# COMPACT_ATOMS: atom_id res chain seq x y z
N ASN A 1 -12.74 11.11 -6.68
CA ASN A 1 -13.60 11.26 -5.49
C ASN A 1 -12.89 10.64 -4.29
N ILE A 2 -12.66 9.32 -4.28
CA ILE A 2 -11.93 8.57 -3.23
C ILE A 2 -10.60 9.24 -2.82
N ILE A 3 -9.69 9.52 -3.76
CA ILE A 3 -8.36 10.05 -3.39
C ILE A 3 -8.44 11.39 -2.65
N LEU A 4 -9.09 12.40 -3.23
CA LEU A 4 -9.08 13.76 -2.69
C LEU A 4 -10.02 13.98 -1.50
N TYR A 5 -11.14 13.26 -1.44
CA TYR A 5 -12.21 13.53 -0.47
C TYR A 5 -12.38 12.44 0.59
N GLU A 6 -11.69 11.31 0.47
CA GLU A 6 -11.73 10.22 1.46
C GLU A 6 -10.32 9.90 1.97
N TYR A 7 -9.41 9.51 1.06
CA TYR A 7 -8.05 9.11 1.42
C TYR A 7 -7.23 10.27 2.00
N VAL A 8 -7.10 11.40 1.29
CA VAL A 8 -6.27 12.53 1.76
C VAL A 8 -6.74 13.09 3.10
N PRO A 9 -8.05 13.35 3.34
CA PRO A 9 -8.52 13.80 4.65
C PRO A 9 -8.30 12.78 5.77
N ALA A 10 -8.54 11.49 5.51
CA ALA A 10 -8.30 10.45 6.50
C ALA A 10 -6.82 10.30 6.84
N PHE A 11 -5.95 10.58 5.87
CA PHE A 11 -4.50 10.41 5.98
C PHE A 11 -3.79 11.62 6.61
N LEU A 12 -4.21 12.84 6.28
CA LEU A 12 -3.64 14.08 6.85
C LEU A 12 -4.36 14.53 8.13
N GLU A 13 -5.47 13.90 8.47
CA GLU A 13 -6.39 14.33 9.53
C GLU A 13 -6.84 15.81 9.35
N GLU A 14 -6.94 16.26 8.11
CA GLU A 14 -7.27 17.66 7.73
C GLU A 14 -8.40 17.72 6.70
N GLU A 15 -9.31 18.67 6.86
CA GLU A 15 -10.39 18.90 5.89
C GLU A 15 -9.87 19.56 4.60
N ILE A 16 -10.27 19.00 3.46
CA ILE A 16 -9.89 19.55 2.15
C ILE A 16 -10.87 20.64 1.73
N THR A 17 -10.32 21.76 1.27
CA THR A 17 -11.14 22.87 0.77
C THR A 17 -12.00 22.45 -0.43
N PRO A 18 -13.29 22.82 -0.45
CA PRO A 18 -14.17 22.47 -1.56
C PRO A 18 -13.64 23.01 -2.89
N TYR A 19 -13.82 22.23 -3.96
CA TYR A 19 -13.40 22.63 -5.30
C TYR A 19 -14.09 23.93 -5.73
N SER A 20 -13.28 24.98 -5.94
CA SER A 20 -13.76 26.31 -6.30
C SER A 20 -13.88 26.55 -7.81
N GLY A 21 -13.80 25.49 -8.63
CA GLY A 21 -13.74 25.60 -10.09
C GLY A 21 -12.33 25.51 -10.68
N TYR A 22 -12.26 25.37 -12.01
CA TYR A 22 -11.01 25.20 -12.74
C TYR A 22 -10.25 26.52 -12.78
N LYS A 23 -8.93 26.46 -12.53
CA LYS A 23 -8.04 27.62 -12.55
C LYS A 23 -6.98 27.42 -13.64
N PRO A 24 -7.09 28.11 -14.80
CA PRO A 24 -6.17 27.91 -15.92
C PRO A 24 -4.73 28.35 -15.62
N ASP A 25 -4.56 29.30 -14.68
CA ASP A 25 -3.26 29.88 -14.35
C ASP A 25 -2.50 29.10 -13.26
N VAL A 26 -3.06 27.98 -12.78
CA VAL A 26 -2.40 27.13 -11.77
C VAL A 26 -1.55 26.08 -12.48
N HIS A 27 -0.25 26.05 -12.16
CA HIS A 27 0.66 25.03 -12.66
C HIS A 27 0.43 23.69 -11.94
N PRO A 28 -0.02 22.62 -12.62
CA PRO A 28 -0.37 21.36 -11.99
C PRO A 28 0.82 20.38 -11.84
N GLY A 29 2.03 20.80 -12.22
CA GLY A 29 3.20 19.93 -12.17
C GLY A 29 3.60 19.54 -10.76
N ILE A 30 4.05 18.29 -10.62
CA ILE A 30 4.48 17.71 -9.35
C ILE A 30 5.87 18.25 -8.98
N SER A 31 6.00 18.78 -7.76
CA SER A 31 7.29 19.23 -7.25
C SER A 31 8.17 18.03 -6.84
N HIS A 32 9.49 18.17 -6.99
CA HIS A 32 10.45 17.13 -6.56
C HIS A 32 10.33 16.80 -5.06
N VAL A 33 9.98 17.80 -4.24
CA VAL A 33 9.76 17.64 -2.81
C VAL A 33 8.53 16.77 -2.57
N PHE A 34 7.41 17.07 -3.24
CA PHE A 34 6.19 16.26 -3.11
C PHE A 34 6.42 14.83 -3.61
N GLN A 35 7.06 14.65 -4.77
CA GLN A 35 7.38 13.32 -5.28
C GLN A 35 8.20 12.49 -4.27
N SER A 36 9.20 13.12 -3.65
CA SER A 36 10.06 12.44 -2.67
C SER A 36 9.30 12.07 -1.39
N ALA A 37 8.43 12.95 -0.91
CA ALA A 37 7.61 12.74 0.29
C ALA A 37 6.52 11.68 0.05
N ALA A 38 5.71 11.86 -0.99
CA ALA A 38 4.60 10.96 -1.32
C ALA A 38 5.08 9.53 -1.56
N PHE A 39 6.22 9.34 -2.22
CA PHE A 39 6.76 8.01 -2.49
C PHE A 39 7.33 7.32 -1.25
N ARG A 40 7.86 8.06 -0.27
CA ARG A 40 8.56 7.49 0.88
C ARG A 40 7.70 7.36 2.12
N PHE A 41 6.73 8.27 2.32
CA PHE A 41 5.88 8.22 3.49
C PHE A 41 5.06 6.93 3.53
N ALA A 42 4.55 6.48 2.38
CA ALA A 42 3.81 5.20 2.33
C ALA A 42 4.65 4.00 2.80
N HIS A 43 5.98 4.03 2.63
CA HIS A 43 6.85 2.90 2.98
C HIS A 43 6.97 2.64 4.48
N THR A 44 6.77 3.64 5.36
CA THR A 44 6.79 3.42 6.82
C THR A 44 5.57 2.64 7.29
N MET A 45 4.44 2.75 6.60
CA MET A 45 3.19 2.10 6.95
C MET A 45 3.03 0.67 6.39
N ILE A 46 4.01 0.16 5.63
CA ILE A 46 3.91 -1.16 4.99
C ILE A 46 4.07 -2.28 6.04
N PRO A 47 3.04 -3.12 6.24
CA PRO A 47 3.15 -4.25 7.17
C PRO A 47 4.05 -5.36 6.61
N PRO A 48 4.73 -6.14 7.49
CA PRO A 48 5.59 -7.24 7.08
C PRO A 48 4.81 -8.45 6.53
N GLY A 49 3.49 -8.46 6.62
CA GLY A 49 2.65 -9.50 6.04
C GLY A 49 1.24 -9.02 5.78
N LEU A 50 0.53 -9.74 4.92
CA LEU A 50 -0.82 -9.44 4.47
C LEU A 50 -1.78 -10.53 4.92
N TYR A 51 -2.83 -10.14 5.63
CA TYR A 51 -3.89 -11.05 6.01
C TYR A 51 -4.81 -11.36 4.83
N ARG A 52 -5.45 -12.53 4.90
CA ARG A 52 -6.60 -12.89 4.06
C ARG A 52 -7.84 -12.96 4.92
N ARG A 53 -8.97 -12.47 4.41
CA ARG A 53 -10.24 -12.50 5.12
C ARG A 53 -11.39 -12.89 4.21
N ASP A 54 -12.28 -13.75 4.67
CA ASP A 54 -13.52 -14.05 3.96
C ASP A 54 -14.63 -13.02 4.21
N GLY A 55 -15.74 -13.16 3.47
CA GLY A 55 -16.93 -12.32 3.63
C GLY A 55 -17.69 -12.51 4.95
N LYS A 56 -17.29 -13.48 5.78
CA LYS A 56 -17.86 -13.76 7.11
C LYS A 56 -16.95 -13.27 8.24
N CYS A 57 -15.97 -12.41 7.92
CA CYS A 57 -15.01 -11.85 8.85
C CYS A 57 -14.04 -12.87 9.47
N ASN A 58 -13.84 -14.03 8.83
CA ASN A 58 -12.86 -15.01 9.28
C ASN A 58 -11.52 -14.76 8.58
N PHE A 59 -10.46 -14.65 9.36
CA PHE A 59 -9.10 -14.64 8.84
C PHE A 59 -8.71 -16.06 8.40
N LYS A 60 -8.14 -16.16 7.20
CA LYS A 60 -7.72 -17.43 6.62
C LYS A 60 -6.22 -17.58 6.68
N ASP A 61 -5.78 -18.75 7.14
CA ASP A 61 -4.39 -19.14 7.06
C ASP A 61 -3.99 -19.39 5.59
N THR A 62 -2.72 -19.19 5.32
CA THR A 62 -2.06 -19.56 4.06
C THR A 62 -2.06 -21.08 3.87
N PRO A 63 -1.86 -21.59 2.63
CA PRO A 63 -1.71 -23.03 2.38
C PRO A 63 -0.58 -23.68 3.22
N SER A 64 0.44 -22.89 3.55
CA SER A 64 1.57 -23.28 4.40
C SER A 64 1.27 -23.25 5.91
N GLY A 65 0.04 -22.91 6.31
CA GLY A 65 -0.40 -22.89 7.72
C GLY A 65 -0.01 -21.64 8.52
N TYR A 66 0.51 -20.60 7.85
CA TYR A 66 0.79 -19.31 8.50
C TYR A 66 -0.43 -18.38 8.46
N PRO A 67 -0.61 -17.51 9.47
CA PRO A 67 -1.78 -16.63 9.59
C PRO A 67 -1.84 -15.49 8.55
N ALA A 68 -0.71 -15.16 7.93
CA ALA A 68 -0.60 -14.09 6.94
C ALA A 68 0.48 -14.43 5.91
N ILE A 69 0.35 -13.84 4.73
CA ILE A 69 1.33 -13.94 3.66
C ILE A 69 2.49 -13.00 3.97
N ARG A 70 3.72 -13.51 4.04
CA ARG A 70 4.90 -12.70 4.37
C ARG A 70 5.33 -11.84 3.17
N LEU A 71 5.51 -10.54 3.37
CA LEU A 71 5.82 -9.61 2.29
C LEU A 71 7.16 -9.94 1.60
N CYS A 72 8.21 -10.25 2.37
CA CYS A 72 9.54 -10.52 1.82
C CYS A 72 9.60 -11.69 0.82
N SER A 73 8.69 -12.66 0.92
CA SER A 73 8.62 -13.82 0.00
C SER A 73 7.69 -13.58 -1.19
N THR A 74 7.00 -12.44 -1.25
CA THR A 74 5.99 -12.15 -2.28
C THR A 74 6.37 -11.08 -3.29
N TRP A 75 7.53 -10.43 -3.12
CA TRP A 75 8.03 -9.49 -4.10
C TRP A 75 8.11 -10.17 -5.48
N TRP A 76 7.41 -9.59 -6.46
CA TRP A 76 7.36 -10.09 -7.84
C TRP A 76 6.72 -11.47 -8.04
N ASN A 77 5.99 -11.99 -7.04
CA ASN A 77 5.32 -13.30 -7.13
C ASN A 77 3.80 -13.16 -7.11
N SER A 78 3.24 -12.43 -8.09
CA SER A 78 1.79 -12.18 -8.16
C SER A 78 1.00 -13.41 -8.61
N GLU A 79 1.56 -14.26 -9.47
CA GLU A 79 0.87 -15.43 -10.02
C GLU A 79 0.48 -16.42 -8.93
N GLU A 80 1.43 -16.84 -8.10
CA GLU A 80 1.20 -17.80 -7.02
C GLU A 80 0.23 -17.21 -5.97
N ILE A 81 0.47 -15.96 -5.55
CA ILE A 81 -0.32 -15.32 -4.50
C ILE A 81 -1.77 -15.09 -4.91
N LEU A 82 -2.02 -14.64 -6.14
CA LEU A 82 -3.39 -14.37 -6.60
C LEU A 82 -4.19 -15.65 -6.82
N ILE A 83 -3.55 -16.73 -7.30
CA ILE A 83 -4.21 -18.03 -7.49
C ILE A 83 -4.54 -18.66 -6.12
N GLU A 84 -3.62 -18.63 -5.16
CA GLU A 84 -3.82 -19.25 -3.85
C GLU A 84 -4.75 -18.47 -2.93
N SER A 85 -4.73 -17.13 -3.05
CA SER A 85 -5.41 -16.25 -2.12
C SER A 85 -6.72 -15.68 -2.63
N GLY A 86 -6.86 -15.50 -3.94
CA GLY A 86 -7.94 -14.72 -4.52
C GLY A 86 -7.83 -13.23 -4.16
N VAL A 87 -8.10 -12.37 -5.14
CA VAL A 87 -8.01 -10.91 -4.96
C VAL A 87 -8.96 -10.42 -3.86
N GLU A 88 -10.15 -11.00 -3.78
CA GLU A 88 -11.18 -10.55 -2.84
C GLU A 88 -10.77 -10.75 -1.37
N GLU A 89 -10.18 -11.90 -1.04
CA GLU A 89 -9.78 -12.20 0.33
C GLU A 89 -8.61 -11.32 0.78
N LEU A 90 -7.71 -10.99 -0.15
CA LEU A 90 -6.62 -10.03 0.08
C LEU A 90 -7.15 -8.61 0.29
N LEU A 91 -8.08 -8.15 -0.55
CA LEU A 91 -8.69 -6.82 -0.39
C LEU A 91 -9.43 -6.70 0.95
N MET A 92 -10.22 -7.71 1.33
CA MET A 92 -10.91 -7.73 2.62
C MET A 92 -9.94 -7.83 3.80
N GLY A 93 -8.84 -8.56 3.63
CA GLY A 93 -7.75 -8.65 4.60
C GLY A 93 -7.08 -7.30 4.82
N MET A 94 -6.64 -6.63 3.74
CA MET A 94 -6.02 -5.31 3.80
C MET A 94 -6.97 -4.24 4.37
N ALA A 95 -8.26 -4.28 4.01
CA ALA A 95 -9.25 -3.35 4.56
C ALA A 95 -9.50 -3.55 6.07
N SER A 96 -9.23 -4.74 6.61
CA SER A 96 -9.38 -5.07 8.04
C SER A 96 -8.06 -4.98 8.81
N GLN A 97 -6.94 -4.88 8.11
CA GLN A 97 -5.60 -4.88 8.68
C GLN A 97 -5.15 -3.44 8.97
N ILE A 98 -4.66 -3.21 10.18
CA ILE A 98 -4.03 -1.94 10.53
C ILE A 98 -2.64 -1.88 9.92
N SER A 99 -2.28 -0.72 9.36
CA SER A 99 -0.96 -0.45 8.81
C SER A 99 0.11 -0.35 9.91
N GLU A 100 1.38 -0.36 9.53
CA GLU A 100 2.46 0.00 10.45
C GLU A 100 2.37 1.47 10.85
N ARG A 101 3.06 1.81 11.94
CA ARG A 101 3.09 3.17 12.48
C ARG A 101 3.82 4.11 11.52
N GLU A 102 3.31 5.33 11.40
CA GLU A 102 3.97 6.45 10.72
C GLU A 102 5.15 6.97 11.56
N ASP A 103 6.32 6.34 11.43
CA ASP A 103 7.52 6.77 12.13
C ASP A 103 8.80 6.59 11.28
N ALA A 104 9.97 6.78 11.90
CA ALA A 104 11.25 6.62 11.20
C ALA A 104 11.68 5.14 11.06
N VAL A 105 10.87 4.19 11.52
CA VAL A 105 11.17 2.76 11.51
C VAL A 105 10.48 2.14 10.29
N LEU A 106 11.26 1.34 9.56
CA LEU A 106 10.76 0.52 8.47
C LEU A 106 10.76 -0.94 8.91
N CYS A 107 9.73 -1.69 8.53
CA CYS A 107 9.70 -3.12 8.74
C CYS A 107 10.90 -3.80 8.02
N SER A 108 11.35 -4.94 8.53
CA SER A 108 12.52 -5.66 8.00
C SER A 108 12.40 -5.96 6.51
N ASP A 109 11.18 -6.22 6.07
CA ASP A 109 10.86 -6.69 4.72
C ASP A 109 10.97 -5.57 3.69
N VAL A 110 10.76 -4.32 4.13
CA VAL A 110 10.99 -3.11 3.32
C VAL A 110 12.45 -2.64 3.43
N ARG A 111 13.06 -2.75 4.62
CA ARG A 111 14.42 -2.22 4.85
C ARG A 111 15.53 -3.09 4.25
N GLY A 112 15.40 -4.41 4.37
CA GLY A 112 16.50 -5.35 4.09
C GLY A 112 16.20 -6.39 3.02
N THR A 113 14.94 -6.55 2.63
CA THR A 113 14.50 -7.66 1.77
C THR A 113 13.74 -7.19 0.53
N VAL A 114 13.68 -5.89 0.27
CA VAL A 114 13.15 -5.37 -0.99
C VAL A 114 14.10 -5.77 -2.10
N VAL A 115 13.59 -6.60 -2.99
CA VAL A 115 14.27 -6.93 -4.24
C VAL A 115 13.80 -5.92 -5.27
N PHE A 116 14.66 -4.98 -5.65
CA PHE A 116 14.46 -4.25 -6.90
C PHE A 116 14.97 -5.17 -8.01
N ILE A 117 14.09 -5.60 -8.92
CA ILE A 117 14.55 -6.23 -10.15
C ILE A 117 15.20 -5.11 -10.99
N GLU A 118 16.51 -4.98 -10.92
CA GLU A 118 17.32 -4.18 -11.86
C GLU A 118 17.39 -4.91 -13.22
N HIS A 119 16.23 -5.13 -13.86
CA HIS A 119 16.14 -5.47 -15.29
C HIS A 119 15.19 -4.49 -15.99
N LEU A 120 15.53 -3.20 -15.88
CA LEU A 120 15.22 -2.20 -16.88
C LEU A 120 16.56 -1.59 -17.36
N GLU A 121 17.45 -2.45 -17.85
CA GLU A 121 18.36 -2.07 -18.90
C GLU A 121 17.63 -2.29 -20.24
N PHE A 122 17.49 -1.21 -21.02
CA PHE A 122 16.95 -1.12 -22.40
C PHE A 122 15.45 -1.44 -22.61
N ILE A 123 14.62 -0.39 -22.74
CA ILE A 123 14.24 0.32 -24.00
C ILE A 123 13.76 1.72 -23.62
#